data_AF-A0A8J3JJ82-F1
#
_entry.id   AF-A0A8J3JJ82-F1
#
_cell.length_a   1.000
_cell.length_b   1.000
_cell.length_c   1.000
_cell.angle_alpha   90.00
_cell.angle_beta   90.00
_cell.angle_gamma   90.00
#
_symmetry.space_group_name_H-M   'P 1'
#
loop_
_entity.id
_entity.type
_entity.pdbx_description
1 polymer ?
#
loop_
_entity_poly.entity_id
_entity_poly.type
_entity_poly.pdbx_seq_one_letter_code
_entity_poly.pdbx_strand_id
1 'polypeptide(L)'
;MRLRFGAQLALFVLLGAGVLVGSGWLLLHGLGGALHLGNLGASEQLDIVKIAMSVVAGVGAVIALTVAYRKQQLGEASEARAEATHHREEIKLFTERFGACVAQLGNDSPAVRLGGAYALAHLADDWESGRQTCIDVLCAQLRMPCAADQPDEPDTHAAFLSQREVRHTMWRLIGNHLRPGASRQSWCGHDFDFSGALVDGADLRGAVFSSGSVSFVAATFSDGVVDLRDAVFCGADVMFSGARFCGGIINATDATFSAGNVEFLYTQVISGAIKFDGARFIGAAVQFPFTQLLGGEVDFSQSHITAGSIDFAAVDFRGGTVDFSFASIDGGVATLVSQVFIAAF
;
A
#
# COMPACT_ATOMS: atom_id res chain seq x y z
N MET A 1 -37.36 -1.39 -20.65
CA MET A 1 -37.85 -2.11 -19.44
C MET A 1 -38.84 -1.31 -18.57
N ARG A 2 -38.76 0.05 -18.50
CA ARG A 2 -39.72 0.90 -17.76
C ARG A 2 -41.19 0.88 -18.25
N LEU A 3 -41.43 0.66 -19.56
CA LEU A 3 -42.77 0.57 -20.16
C LEU A 3 -43.62 -0.60 -19.68
N ARG A 4 -42.99 -1.74 -19.34
CA ARG A 4 -43.69 -2.91 -18.80
C ARG A 4 -44.20 -2.69 -17.37
N PHE A 5 -43.60 -1.73 -16.66
CA PHE A 5 -43.85 -1.51 -15.24
C PHE A 5 -45.04 -0.58 -14.99
N GLY A 6 -45.13 0.53 -15.74
CA GLY A 6 -46.34 1.36 -15.75
C GLY A 6 -47.57 0.56 -16.17
N ALA A 7 -47.40 -0.37 -17.12
CA ALA A 7 -48.45 -1.28 -17.55
C ALA A 7 -48.91 -2.25 -16.44
N GLN A 8 -47.99 -2.79 -15.61
CA GLN A 8 -48.34 -3.68 -14.51
C GLN A 8 -49.04 -2.95 -13.36
N LEU A 9 -48.57 -1.75 -12.99
CA LEU A 9 -49.23 -0.94 -11.96
C LEU A 9 -50.62 -0.49 -12.45
N ALA A 10 -50.72 -0.02 -13.70
CA ALA A 10 -51.98 0.32 -14.33
C ALA A 10 -52.90 -0.91 -14.38
N LEU A 11 -52.38 -2.11 -14.67
CA LEU A 11 -53.16 -3.34 -14.68
C LEU A 11 -53.71 -3.70 -13.29
N PHE A 12 -52.90 -3.60 -12.23
CA PHE A 12 -53.38 -3.86 -10.86
C PHE A 12 -54.40 -2.81 -10.39
N VAL A 13 -54.19 -1.55 -10.74
CA VAL A 13 -55.15 -0.46 -10.45
C VAL A 13 -56.44 -0.65 -11.26
N LEU A 14 -56.34 -1.01 -12.54
CA LEU A 14 -57.49 -1.27 -13.41
C LEU A 14 -58.26 -2.54 -13.01
N LEU A 15 -57.56 -3.58 -12.54
CA LEU A 15 -58.19 -4.76 -11.96
C LEU A 15 -58.89 -4.42 -10.64
N GLY A 16 -58.26 -3.64 -9.76
CA GLY A 16 -58.89 -3.15 -8.54
C GLY A 16 -60.12 -2.28 -8.81
N ALA A 17 -60.01 -1.33 -9.75
CA ALA A 17 -61.12 -0.50 -10.19
C ALA A 17 -62.22 -1.33 -10.89
N GLY A 18 -61.84 -2.33 -11.69
CA GLY A 18 -62.76 -3.25 -12.35
C GLY A 18 -63.52 -4.15 -11.36
N VAL A 19 -62.88 -4.57 -10.28
CA VAL A 19 -63.55 -5.30 -9.18
C VAL A 19 -64.49 -4.38 -8.40
N LEU A 20 -64.14 -3.12 -8.16
CA LEU A 20 -65.01 -2.13 -7.51
C LEU A 20 -66.23 -1.76 -8.38
N VAL A 21 -66.00 -1.48 -9.66
CA VAL A 21 -67.06 -1.16 -10.62
C VAL A 21 -67.91 -2.39 -10.89
N GLY A 22 -67.29 -3.57 -11.03
CA GLY A 22 -67.98 -4.84 -11.25
C GLY A 22 -68.83 -5.28 -10.06
N SER A 23 -68.32 -5.11 -8.83
CA SER A 23 -69.10 -5.38 -7.61
C SER A 23 -70.22 -4.35 -7.40
N GLY A 24 -69.98 -3.07 -7.67
CA GLY A 24 -71.01 -2.03 -7.68
C GLY A 24 -72.09 -2.28 -8.74
N TRP A 25 -71.70 -2.72 -9.93
CA TRP A 25 -72.61 -3.09 -11.02
C TRP A 25 -73.38 -4.37 -10.71
N LEU A 26 -72.76 -5.38 -10.09
CA LEU A 26 -73.44 -6.59 -9.59
C LEU A 26 -74.45 -6.27 -8.47
N LEU A 27 -74.12 -5.34 -7.59
CA LEU A 27 -75.03 -4.84 -6.55
C LEU A 27 -76.21 -4.06 -7.15
N LEU A 28 -75.98 -3.27 -8.20
CA LEU A 28 -77.01 -2.45 -8.85
C LEU A 28 -77.87 -3.21 -9.86
N HIS A 29 -77.31 -4.16 -10.61
CA HIS A 29 -77.98 -4.85 -11.72
C HIS A 29 -78.11 -6.37 -11.55
N GLY A 30 -77.17 -7.04 -10.86
CA GLY A 30 -77.20 -8.49 -10.65
C GLY A 30 -78.25 -8.94 -9.63
N LEU A 31 -78.52 -8.12 -8.62
CA LEU A 31 -79.58 -8.37 -7.63
C LEU A 31 -80.96 -7.80 -8.02
N GLY A 32 -81.05 -6.97 -9.06
CA GLY A 32 -82.31 -6.38 -9.50
C GLY A 32 -83.23 -7.32 -10.29
N GLY A 33 -82.70 -8.44 -10.81
CA GLY A 33 -83.45 -9.40 -11.64
C GLY A 33 -83.76 -10.75 -10.99
N ALA A 34 -83.07 -11.13 -9.92
CA ALA A 34 -83.14 -12.50 -9.38
C ALA A 34 -83.67 -12.61 -7.93
N LEU A 35 -84.01 -11.51 -7.26
CA LEU A 35 -84.63 -11.56 -5.93
C LEU A 35 -85.84 -10.64 -5.85
N HIS A 36 -87.01 -11.23 -6.03
CA HIS A 36 -88.28 -10.71 -5.51
C HIS A 36 -88.08 -10.27 -4.05
N LEU A 37 -88.37 -9.00 -3.74
CA LEU A 37 -88.28 -8.44 -2.41
C LEU A 37 -89.08 -9.27 -1.40
N GLY A 38 -88.37 -9.83 -0.42
CA GLY A 38 -88.93 -10.38 0.80
C GLY A 38 -87.93 -10.21 1.94
N ASN A 39 -87.87 -9.00 2.51
CA ASN A 39 -87.26 -8.67 3.81
C ASN A 39 -85.89 -9.33 4.11
N LEU A 40 -84.80 -8.83 3.50
CA LEU A 40 -83.46 -9.12 4.01
C LEU A 40 -83.37 -8.62 5.44
N GLY A 41 -83.19 -9.53 6.41
CA GLY A 41 -82.94 -9.17 7.79
C GLY A 41 -81.67 -8.30 7.86
N ALA A 42 -81.66 -7.30 8.74
CA ALA A 42 -80.55 -6.36 8.89
C ALA A 42 -79.16 -7.03 9.04
N SER A 43 -79.11 -8.30 9.46
CA SER A 43 -77.90 -9.12 9.56
C SER A 43 -77.25 -9.44 8.21
N GLU A 44 -78.02 -9.74 7.16
CA GLU A 44 -77.48 -10.22 5.88
C GLU A 44 -76.87 -9.08 5.04
N GLN A 45 -77.48 -7.89 5.09
CA GLN A 45 -76.89 -6.68 4.51
C GLN A 45 -75.58 -6.29 5.20
N LEU A 46 -75.51 -6.47 6.52
CA LEU A 46 -74.29 -6.22 7.29
C LEU A 46 -73.14 -7.15 6.89
N ASP A 47 -73.43 -8.43 6.63
CA ASP A 47 -72.38 -9.39 6.27
C ASP A 47 -71.80 -9.13 4.87
N ILE A 48 -72.64 -8.71 3.92
CA ILE A 48 -72.17 -8.28 2.59
C ILE A 48 -71.26 -7.05 2.69
N VAL A 49 -71.65 -6.05 3.50
CA VAL A 49 -70.83 -4.85 3.73
C VAL A 49 -69.51 -5.20 4.41
N LYS A 50 -69.51 -6.09 5.41
CA LYS A 50 -68.27 -6.57 6.06
C LYS A 50 -67.35 -7.28 5.07
N ILE A 51 -67.88 -8.15 4.22
CA ILE A 51 -67.09 -8.85 3.20
C ILE A 51 -66.49 -7.84 2.22
N ALA A 52 -67.29 -6.92 1.69
CA ALA A 52 -66.82 -5.89 0.76
C ALA A 52 -65.72 -5.01 1.40
N MET A 53 -65.90 -4.59 2.65
CA MET A 53 -64.89 -3.83 3.40
C MET A 53 -63.60 -4.63 3.61
N SER A 54 -63.70 -5.93 3.95
CA SER A 54 -62.53 -6.78 4.16
C SER A 54 -61.70 -6.98 2.88
N VAL A 55 -62.37 -7.10 1.73
CA VAL A 55 -61.71 -7.22 0.42
C VAL A 55 -60.99 -5.92 0.06
N VAL A 56 -61.66 -4.77 0.21
CA VAL A 56 -61.04 -3.47 -0.06
C VAL A 56 -59.85 -3.20 0.87
N ALA A 57 -59.98 -3.51 2.16
CA ALA A 57 -58.90 -3.39 3.13
C ALA A 57 -57.71 -4.31 2.78
N GLY A 58 -57.98 -5.56 2.39
CA GLY A 58 -56.94 -6.51 1.97
C GLY A 58 -56.18 -6.05 0.73
N VAL A 59 -56.89 -5.57 -0.29
CA VAL A 59 -56.27 -5.02 -1.50
C VAL A 59 -55.44 -3.77 -1.18
N GLY A 60 -55.97 -2.86 -0.35
CA GLY A 60 -55.25 -1.68 0.11
C GLY A 60 -53.94 -2.02 0.84
N ALA A 61 -53.98 -3.03 1.72
CA ALA A 61 -52.80 -3.51 2.46
C ALA A 61 -51.72 -4.08 1.54
N VAL A 62 -52.10 -4.88 0.53
CA VAL A 62 -51.15 -5.45 -0.45
C VAL A 62 -50.51 -4.36 -1.31
N ILE A 63 -51.27 -3.35 -1.74
CA ILE A 63 -50.74 -2.20 -2.49
C ILE A 63 -49.75 -1.43 -1.61
N ALA A 64 -50.11 -1.12 -0.36
CA ALA A 64 -49.24 -0.41 0.57
C ALA A 64 -47.92 -1.15 0.82
N LEU A 65 -47.98 -2.47 1.05
CA LEU A 65 -46.80 -3.31 1.22
C LEU A 65 -45.91 -3.33 -0.03
N THR A 66 -46.52 -3.42 -1.21
CA THR A 66 -45.78 -3.43 -2.49
C THR A 66 -45.07 -2.10 -2.74
N VAL A 67 -45.74 -0.98 -2.43
CA VAL A 67 -45.15 0.36 -2.55
C VAL A 67 -44.02 0.53 -1.53
N ALA A 68 -44.22 0.10 -0.28
CA ALA A 68 -43.20 0.16 0.76
C ALA A 68 -41.95 -0.65 0.37
N TYR A 69 -42.12 -1.90 -0.06
CA TYR A 69 -41.03 -2.76 -0.50
C TYR A 69 -40.27 -2.18 -1.70
N ARG A 70 -40.98 -1.63 -2.70
CA ARG A 70 -40.33 -1.00 -3.86
C ARG A 70 -39.61 0.29 -3.51
N LYS A 71 -40.20 1.11 -2.63
CA LYS A 71 -39.55 2.33 -2.13
C LYS A 71 -38.26 1.97 -1.41
N GLN A 72 -38.27 0.91 -0.60
CA GLN A 72 -37.08 0.38 0.05
C GLN A 72 -36.02 -0.08 -0.98
N GLN A 73 -36.39 -0.95 -1.93
CA GLN A 73 -35.44 -1.42 -2.95
C GLN A 73 -34.84 -0.29 -3.80
N LEU A 74 -35.64 0.73 -4.15
CA LEU A 74 -35.15 1.88 -4.90
C LEU A 74 -34.21 2.76 -4.05
N GLY A 75 -34.48 2.86 -2.74
CA GLY A 75 -33.60 3.51 -1.77
C GLY A 75 -32.25 2.83 -1.72
N GLU A 76 -32.22 1.53 -1.41
CA GLU A 76 -30.99 0.71 -1.34
C GLU A 76 -30.19 0.77 -2.65
N ALA A 77 -30.86 0.64 -3.80
CA ALA A 77 -30.20 0.74 -5.10
C ALA A 77 -29.70 2.16 -5.44
N SER A 78 -30.29 3.20 -4.87
CA SER A 78 -29.82 4.58 -5.04
C SER A 78 -28.63 4.88 -4.15
N GLU A 79 -28.64 4.39 -2.91
CA GLU A 79 -27.54 4.50 -1.96
C GLU A 79 -26.30 3.76 -2.47
N ALA A 80 -26.46 2.49 -2.90
CA ALA A 80 -25.36 1.71 -3.48
C ALA A 80 -24.75 2.39 -4.73
N ARG A 81 -25.56 3.05 -5.56
CA ARG A 81 -25.06 3.83 -6.71
C ARG A 81 -24.39 5.13 -6.29
N ALA A 82 -24.87 5.78 -5.24
CA ALA A 82 -24.26 7.00 -4.71
C ALA A 82 -22.90 6.68 -4.09
N GLU A 83 -22.79 5.61 -3.30
CA GLU A 83 -21.54 5.12 -2.74
C GLU A 83 -20.54 4.73 -3.84
N ALA A 84 -20.98 3.98 -4.85
CA ALA A 84 -20.11 3.61 -5.98
C ALA A 84 -19.65 4.83 -6.80
N THR A 85 -20.52 5.83 -6.96
CA THR A 85 -20.16 7.10 -7.62
C THR A 85 -19.15 7.87 -6.77
N HIS A 86 -19.40 8.01 -5.47
CA HIS A 86 -18.53 8.71 -4.53
C HIS A 86 -17.14 8.08 -4.50
N HIS A 87 -17.06 6.76 -4.37
CA HIS A 87 -15.80 6.03 -4.38
C HIS A 87 -15.03 6.23 -5.70
N ARG A 88 -15.75 6.22 -6.85
CA ARG A 88 -15.13 6.49 -8.15
C ARG A 88 -14.63 7.92 -8.27
N GLU A 89 -15.33 8.89 -7.70
CA GLU A 89 -14.94 10.31 -7.69
C GLU A 89 -13.71 10.53 -6.80
N GLU A 90 -13.64 9.89 -5.65
CA GLU A 90 -12.45 9.90 -4.78
C GLU A 90 -11.21 9.35 -5.51
N ILE A 91 -11.33 8.18 -6.15
CA ILE A 91 -10.22 7.59 -6.93
C ILE A 91 -9.77 8.53 -8.06
N LYS A 92 -10.71 9.16 -8.78
CA LYS A 92 -10.39 10.13 -9.82
C LYS A 92 -9.63 11.33 -9.25
N LEU A 93 -10.11 11.89 -8.15
CA LEU A 93 -9.46 13.03 -7.49
C LEU A 93 -8.02 12.69 -7.09
N PHE A 94 -7.78 11.51 -6.49
CA PHE A 94 -6.42 11.09 -6.14
C PHE A 94 -5.55 10.86 -7.37
N THR A 95 -6.10 10.28 -8.44
CA THR A 95 -5.37 10.07 -9.70
C THR A 95 -4.99 11.41 -10.36
N GLU A 96 -5.88 12.40 -10.34
CA GLU A 96 -5.61 13.73 -10.86
C GLU A 96 -4.55 14.46 -10.03
N ARG A 97 -4.65 14.40 -8.70
CA ARG A 97 -3.62 14.95 -7.79
C ARG A 97 -2.28 14.26 -7.99
N PHE A 98 -2.27 12.94 -8.18
CA PHE A 98 -1.07 12.17 -8.49
C PHE A 98 -0.38 12.70 -9.75
N GLY A 99 -1.13 12.85 -10.84
CA GLY A 99 -0.60 13.41 -12.09
C GLY A 99 0.01 14.80 -11.91
N ALA A 100 -0.63 15.66 -11.12
CA ALA A 100 -0.09 17.00 -10.80
C ALA A 100 1.20 16.94 -9.97
N CYS A 101 1.28 16.06 -8.97
CA CYS A 101 2.48 15.88 -8.15
C CYS A 101 3.65 15.38 -9.00
N VAL A 102 3.42 14.37 -9.84
CA VAL A 102 4.45 13.82 -10.75
C VAL A 102 4.94 14.89 -11.73
N ALA A 103 4.04 15.73 -12.26
CA ALA A 103 4.43 16.83 -13.15
C ALA A 103 5.32 17.87 -12.45
N GLN A 104 5.06 18.18 -11.17
CA GLN A 104 5.93 19.06 -10.37
C GLN A 104 7.28 18.41 -10.08
N LEU A 105 7.30 17.10 -9.81
CA LEU A 105 8.51 16.34 -9.50
C LEU A 105 9.47 16.21 -10.69
N GLY A 106 8.92 16.21 -11.91
CA GLY A 106 9.67 16.23 -13.17
C GLY A 106 10.02 17.63 -13.70
N ASN A 107 9.78 18.69 -12.92
CA ASN A 107 10.08 20.06 -13.34
C ASN A 107 11.59 20.36 -13.30
N ASP A 108 12.10 21.20 -14.19
CA ASP A 108 13.52 21.56 -14.20
C ASP A 108 13.96 22.36 -12.96
N SER A 109 13.03 23.07 -12.30
CA SER A 109 13.31 23.84 -11.10
C SER A 109 13.40 22.94 -9.86
N PRO A 110 14.56 22.89 -9.16
CA PRO A 110 14.71 22.08 -7.95
C PRO A 110 13.69 22.43 -6.86
N ALA A 111 13.30 23.70 -6.74
CA ALA A 111 12.30 24.13 -5.76
C ALA A 111 10.90 23.57 -6.07
N VAL A 112 10.52 23.49 -7.35
CA VAL A 112 9.23 22.89 -7.76
C VAL A 112 9.27 21.38 -7.55
N ARG A 113 10.42 20.73 -7.81
CA ARG A 113 10.60 19.29 -7.53
C ARG A 113 10.46 18.98 -6.05
N LEU A 114 11.05 19.79 -5.16
CA LEU A 114 10.88 19.66 -3.71
C LEU A 114 9.40 19.76 -3.32
N GLY A 115 8.69 20.78 -3.84
CA GLY A 115 7.25 20.92 -3.62
C GLY A 115 6.46 19.69 -4.07
N GLY A 116 6.78 19.16 -5.26
CA GLY A 116 6.20 17.93 -5.79
C GLY A 116 6.49 16.71 -4.92
N ALA A 117 7.68 16.59 -4.35
CA ALA A 117 8.05 15.48 -3.46
C ALA A 117 7.24 15.48 -2.16
N TYR A 118 7.09 16.65 -1.52
CA TYR A 118 6.24 16.80 -0.34
C TYR A 118 4.76 16.56 -0.66
N ALA A 119 4.27 17.09 -1.79
CA ALA A 119 2.90 16.89 -2.22
C ALA A 119 2.60 15.40 -2.50
N LEU A 120 3.56 14.69 -3.11
CA LEU A 120 3.44 13.26 -3.37
C LEU A 120 3.46 12.44 -2.09
N ALA A 121 4.30 12.79 -1.11
CA ALA A 121 4.31 12.13 0.20
C ALA A 121 2.97 12.33 0.94
N HIS A 122 2.43 13.56 0.94
CA HIS A 122 1.10 13.81 1.50
C HIS A 122 -0.01 13.04 0.78
N LEU A 123 0.06 12.94 -0.55
CA LEU A 123 -0.87 12.12 -1.31
C LEU A 123 -0.77 10.64 -0.93
N ALA A 124 0.45 10.13 -0.70
CA ALA A 124 0.67 8.75 -0.25
C ALA A 124 0.05 8.48 1.13
N ASP A 125 0.06 9.48 2.02
CA ASP A 125 -0.60 9.39 3.32
C ASP A 125 -2.13 9.29 3.20
N ASP A 126 -2.72 10.12 2.34
CA ASP A 126 -4.17 10.20 2.15
C ASP A 126 -4.73 9.06 1.28
N TRP A 127 -3.94 8.53 0.34
CA TRP A 127 -4.37 7.55 -0.66
C TRP A 127 -3.79 6.15 -0.40
N GLU A 128 -4.38 5.42 0.54
CA GLU A 128 -3.90 4.09 0.97
C GLU A 128 -3.71 3.09 -0.18
N SER A 129 -4.70 2.98 -1.08
CA SER A 129 -4.63 2.04 -2.20
C SER A 129 -3.61 2.43 -3.29
N GLY A 130 -3.18 3.70 -3.34
CA GLY A 130 -2.15 4.19 -4.26
C GLY A 130 -0.83 4.55 -3.57
N ARG A 131 -0.67 4.26 -2.28
CA ARG A 131 0.51 4.63 -1.49
C ARG A 131 1.78 4.02 -2.07
N GLN A 132 1.74 2.73 -2.42
CA GLN A 132 2.87 2.05 -3.06
C GLN A 132 3.28 2.77 -4.35
N THR A 133 2.33 3.17 -5.21
CA THR A 133 2.63 3.90 -6.45
C THR A 133 3.30 5.26 -6.18
N CYS A 134 2.92 5.95 -5.11
CA CYS A 134 3.58 7.19 -4.72
C CYS A 134 5.02 6.94 -4.23
N ILE A 135 5.21 5.89 -3.43
CA ILE A 135 6.54 5.44 -2.97
C ILE A 135 7.42 5.05 -4.17
N ASP A 136 6.89 4.29 -5.12
CA ASP A 136 7.60 3.84 -6.32
C ASP A 136 8.12 5.01 -7.16
N VAL A 137 7.35 6.10 -7.25
CA VAL A 137 7.78 7.32 -7.94
C VAL A 137 8.91 8.04 -7.19
N LEU A 138 8.84 8.14 -5.85
CA LEU A 138 9.94 8.69 -5.05
C LEU A 138 11.22 7.85 -5.22
N CYS A 139 11.09 6.52 -5.16
CA CYS A 139 12.18 5.58 -5.41
C CYS A 139 12.72 5.71 -6.84
N ALA A 140 11.86 5.85 -7.85
CA ALA A 140 12.27 6.09 -9.24
C ALA A 140 13.09 7.38 -9.41
N GLN A 141 12.75 8.45 -8.69
CA GLN A 141 13.54 9.68 -8.71
C GLN A 141 14.94 9.50 -8.11
N LEU A 142 15.08 8.67 -7.07
CA LEU A 142 16.37 8.32 -6.47
C LEU A 142 17.24 7.45 -7.38
N ARG A 143 16.64 6.71 -8.32
CA ARG A 143 17.33 5.90 -9.32
C ARG A 143 17.82 6.68 -10.55
N MET A 144 17.41 7.94 -10.71
CA MET A 144 17.84 8.73 -11.87
C MET A 144 19.36 8.96 -11.83
N PRO A 145 20.07 8.82 -12.97
CA PRO A 145 21.50 9.03 -13.02
C PRO A 145 21.90 10.41 -12.50
N CYS A 146 22.84 10.43 -11.55
CA CYS A 146 23.54 11.65 -11.18
C CYS A 146 24.82 11.70 -12.00
N ALA A 147 25.14 12.84 -12.62
CA ALA A 147 26.47 13.04 -13.18
C ALA A 147 27.47 12.87 -12.04
N ALA A 148 28.24 11.79 -12.09
CA ALA A 148 29.24 11.45 -11.11
C ALA A 148 30.55 12.11 -11.53
N ASP A 149 30.63 13.42 -11.35
CA ASP A 149 31.86 14.20 -11.39
C ASP A 149 31.66 15.45 -10.54
N GLN A 150 32.63 15.76 -9.68
CA GLN A 150 32.66 17.01 -8.96
C GLN A 150 32.73 18.13 -10.03
N PRO A 151 31.71 18.99 -10.16
CA PRO A 151 31.70 19.88 -11.30
C PRO A 151 32.80 20.94 -11.13
N ASP A 152 33.72 21.02 -12.09
CA ASP A 152 34.87 21.94 -12.07
C ASP A 152 34.44 23.42 -12.14
N GLU A 153 33.19 23.70 -12.57
CA GLU A 153 32.64 25.04 -12.71
C GLU A 153 31.65 25.40 -11.56
N PRO A 154 31.63 26.64 -11.07
CA PRO A 154 30.75 27.05 -9.96
C PRO A 154 29.25 26.83 -10.21
N ASP A 155 28.78 27.11 -11.43
CA ASP A 155 27.35 26.98 -11.78
C ASP A 155 26.90 25.52 -11.84
N THR A 156 27.78 24.63 -12.31
CA THR A 156 27.52 23.19 -12.33
C THR A 156 27.59 22.60 -10.92
N HIS A 157 28.42 23.15 -10.03
CA HIS A 157 28.46 22.80 -8.60
C HIS A 157 27.16 23.16 -7.87
N ALA A 158 26.62 24.37 -8.09
CA ALA A 158 25.35 24.79 -7.50
C ALA A 158 24.17 23.91 -7.99
N ALA A 159 24.16 23.58 -9.28
CA ALA A 159 23.17 22.66 -9.85
C ALA A 159 23.26 21.26 -9.21
N PHE A 160 24.48 20.72 -9.06
CA PHE A 160 24.72 19.45 -8.37
C PHE A 160 24.19 19.45 -6.93
N LEU A 161 24.51 20.48 -6.13
CA LEU A 161 24.03 20.59 -4.75
C LEU A 161 22.50 20.66 -4.67
N SER A 162 21.85 21.39 -5.59
CA SER A 162 20.39 21.49 -5.63
C SER A 162 19.72 20.15 -5.94
N GLN A 163 20.27 19.37 -6.88
CA GLN A 163 19.77 18.04 -7.22
C GLN A 163 20.00 17.06 -6.07
N ARG A 164 21.16 17.15 -5.42
CA ARG A 164 21.50 16.38 -4.23
C ARG A 164 20.51 16.65 -3.10
N GLU A 165 20.15 17.91 -2.84
CA GLU A 165 19.12 18.23 -1.84
C GLU A 165 17.80 17.53 -2.18
N VAL A 166 17.29 17.66 -3.42
CA VAL A 166 16.04 16.99 -3.82
C VAL A 166 16.05 15.48 -3.50
N ARG A 167 17.16 14.79 -3.80
CA ARG A 167 17.32 13.36 -3.47
C ARG A 167 17.33 13.11 -1.96
N HIS A 168 18.13 13.86 -1.19
CA HIS A 168 18.17 13.71 0.26
C HIS A 168 16.84 14.06 0.93
N THR A 169 16.05 14.97 0.35
CA THR A 169 14.67 15.21 0.80
C THR A 169 13.78 13.99 0.58
N MET A 170 13.91 13.27 -0.54
CA MET A 170 13.18 12.00 -0.76
C MET A 170 13.61 10.94 0.27
N TRP A 171 14.91 10.78 0.52
CA TRP A 171 15.40 9.89 1.58
C TRP A 171 14.82 10.24 2.95
N ARG A 172 14.81 11.53 3.30
CA ARG A 172 14.24 12.02 4.57
C ARG A 172 12.74 11.77 4.66
N LEU A 173 11.99 11.97 3.57
CA LEU A 173 10.56 11.66 3.52
C LEU A 173 10.34 10.17 3.78
N ILE A 174 11.05 9.29 3.06
CA ILE A 174 10.95 7.83 3.27
C ILE A 174 11.30 7.47 4.72
N GLY A 175 12.43 7.94 5.24
CA GLY A 175 12.88 7.66 6.61
C GLY A 175 11.90 8.12 7.68
N ASN A 176 11.28 9.29 7.51
CA ASN A 176 10.28 9.80 8.45
C ASN A 176 9.00 8.93 8.48
N HIS A 177 8.59 8.32 7.38
CA HIS A 177 7.40 7.46 7.36
C HIS A 177 7.67 6.02 7.81
N LEU A 178 8.94 5.62 7.88
CA LEU A 178 9.38 4.34 8.40
C LEU A 178 9.67 4.37 9.90
N ARG A 179 9.87 5.55 10.49
CA ARG A 179 10.12 5.72 11.92
C ARG A 179 8.82 5.71 12.72
N PRO A 180 8.72 4.91 13.79
CA PRO A 180 7.56 4.90 14.67
C PRO A 180 7.28 6.31 15.24
N GLY A 181 6.06 6.82 15.03
CA GLY A 181 5.61 8.10 15.58
C GLY A 181 6.16 9.37 14.91
N ALA A 182 6.98 9.25 13.85
CA ALA A 182 7.51 10.41 13.13
C ALA A 182 6.54 10.95 12.05
N SER A 183 5.66 10.10 11.51
CA SER A 183 4.59 10.47 10.60
C SER A 183 3.22 10.04 11.13
N ARG A 184 2.14 10.65 10.61
CA ARG A 184 0.76 10.24 10.93
C ARG A 184 0.42 8.88 10.33
N GLN A 185 0.89 8.63 9.11
CA GLN A 185 0.68 7.39 8.38
C GLN A 185 2.02 6.71 8.18
N SER A 186 2.11 5.45 8.60
CA SER A 186 3.33 4.66 8.43
C SER A 186 3.41 4.11 7.02
N TRP A 187 4.62 4.09 6.47
CA TRP A 187 4.93 3.39 5.21
C TRP A 187 5.61 2.04 5.48
N CYS A 188 5.61 1.56 6.74
CA CYS A 188 6.13 0.24 7.08
C CYS A 188 5.34 -0.84 6.35
N GLY A 189 6.05 -1.80 5.75
CA GLY A 189 5.47 -2.93 5.04
C GLY A 189 5.29 -2.74 3.54
N HIS A 190 5.67 -1.57 3.01
CA HIS A 190 5.74 -1.29 1.57
C HIS A 190 7.10 -1.69 0.97
N ASP A 191 7.13 -1.82 -0.35
CA ASP A 191 8.34 -2.12 -1.11
C ASP A 191 9.12 -0.83 -1.45
N PHE A 192 10.45 -0.92 -1.44
CA PHE A 192 11.36 0.19 -1.73
C PHE A 192 12.44 -0.26 -2.73
N ASP A 193 12.30 0.19 -3.98
CA ASP A 193 13.22 -0.15 -5.07
C ASP A 193 14.21 0.98 -5.39
N PHE A 194 15.42 0.86 -4.86
CA PHE A 194 16.57 1.73 -5.12
C PHE A 194 17.57 1.11 -6.11
N SER A 195 17.13 0.15 -6.94
CA SER A 195 18.02 -0.56 -7.86
C SER A 195 18.71 0.40 -8.84
N GLY A 196 20.02 0.25 -9.00
CA GLY A 196 20.84 1.11 -9.87
C GLY A 196 21.05 2.54 -9.37
N ALA A 197 20.53 2.90 -8.17
CA ALA A 197 20.71 4.23 -7.63
C ALA A 197 22.18 4.53 -7.28
N LEU A 198 22.59 5.79 -7.45
CA LEU A 198 23.79 6.32 -6.83
C LEU A 198 23.42 6.81 -5.42
N VAL A 199 23.95 6.13 -4.41
CA VAL A 199 23.66 6.42 -3.00
C VAL A 199 24.84 7.15 -2.37
N ASP A 200 24.64 8.46 -2.15
CA ASP A 200 25.59 9.40 -1.54
C ASP A 200 25.22 9.77 -0.09
N GLY A 201 24.29 8.99 0.50
CA GLY A 201 23.92 9.02 1.92
C GLY A 201 22.41 9.05 2.13
N ALA A 202 21.97 8.45 3.23
CA ALA A 202 20.58 8.44 3.64
C ALA A 202 20.48 8.30 5.16
N ASP A 203 19.51 8.99 5.77
CA ASP A 203 19.21 8.81 7.19
C ASP A 203 17.94 7.99 7.35
N LEU A 204 18.12 6.73 7.70
CA LEU A 204 17.09 5.73 7.96
C LEU A 204 17.25 5.16 9.38
N ARG A 205 17.90 5.91 10.28
CA ARG A 205 18.08 5.50 11.67
C ARG A 205 16.73 5.22 12.33
N GLY A 206 16.61 4.08 13.01
CA GLY A 206 15.37 3.66 13.68
C GLY A 206 14.19 3.41 12.74
N ALA A 207 14.42 3.27 11.43
CA ALA A 207 13.40 2.89 10.47
C ALA A 207 12.93 1.45 10.72
N VAL A 208 11.65 1.21 10.50
CA VAL A 208 11.03 -0.12 10.62
C VAL A 208 10.58 -0.60 9.25
N PHE A 209 11.11 -1.76 8.83
CA PHE A 209 10.72 -2.48 7.63
C PHE A 209 9.99 -3.75 8.07
N SER A 210 8.66 -3.65 8.23
CA SER A 210 7.83 -4.71 8.84
C SER A 210 7.39 -5.83 7.89
N SER A 211 7.59 -5.64 6.59
CA SER A 211 7.40 -6.58 5.49
C SER A 211 7.86 -5.91 4.19
N GLY A 212 7.71 -6.59 3.06
CA GLY A 212 8.09 -6.08 1.75
C GLY A 212 9.58 -6.26 1.47
N SER A 213 10.05 -5.58 0.44
CA SER A 213 11.40 -5.69 -0.09
C SER A 213 12.10 -4.34 -0.11
N VAL A 214 13.39 -4.35 0.21
CA VAL A 214 14.29 -3.19 0.09
C VAL A 214 15.40 -3.56 -0.88
N SER A 215 15.30 -3.08 -2.11
CA SER A 215 16.23 -3.42 -3.19
C SER A 215 17.25 -2.31 -3.43
N PHE A 216 18.53 -2.67 -3.38
CA PHE A 216 19.68 -1.91 -3.83
C PHE A 216 20.43 -2.66 -4.95
N VAL A 217 19.72 -3.48 -5.72
CA VAL A 217 20.31 -4.27 -6.81
C VAL A 217 21.03 -3.36 -7.79
N ALA A 218 22.31 -3.66 -8.08
CA ALA A 218 23.19 -2.85 -8.92
C ALA A 218 23.37 -1.37 -8.48
N ALA A 219 23.00 -1.00 -7.25
CA ALA A 219 23.23 0.33 -6.71
C ALA A 219 24.73 0.58 -6.47
N THR A 220 25.14 1.84 -6.53
CA THR A 220 26.51 2.27 -6.22
C THR A 220 26.53 3.15 -4.98
N PHE A 221 27.23 2.72 -3.94
CA PHE A 221 27.47 3.47 -2.71
C PHE A 221 28.81 4.21 -2.84
N SER A 222 28.76 5.55 -2.96
CA SER A 222 29.94 6.38 -3.26
C SER A 222 30.74 6.76 -2.02
N ASP A 223 30.55 7.93 -1.41
CA ASP A 223 31.30 8.39 -0.21
C ASP A 223 30.36 8.76 0.95
N GLY A 224 29.09 8.36 0.87
CA GLY A 224 28.05 8.66 1.84
C GLY A 224 27.84 7.56 2.88
N VAL A 225 27.14 7.92 3.96
CA VAL A 225 26.65 6.96 4.96
C VAL A 225 25.15 6.75 4.76
N VAL A 226 24.75 5.50 4.57
CA VAL A 226 23.36 5.05 4.76
C VAL A 226 23.24 4.60 6.21
N ASP A 227 22.64 5.45 7.03
CA ASP A 227 22.50 5.23 8.46
C ASP A 227 21.22 4.42 8.73
N LEU A 228 21.41 3.18 9.15
CA LEU A 228 20.39 2.21 9.55
C LEU A 228 20.57 1.81 11.01
N ARG A 229 21.24 2.63 11.82
CA ARG A 229 21.40 2.34 13.24
C ARG A 229 20.05 2.18 13.91
N ASP A 230 19.95 1.25 14.85
CA ASP A 230 18.70 0.95 15.56
C ASP A 230 17.52 0.53 14.63
N ALA A 231 17.75 0.27 13.33
CA ALA A 231 16.68 -0.09 12.40
C ALA A 231 16.16 -1.51 12.67
N VAL A 232 14.89 -1.74 12.35
CA VAL A 232 14.23 -3.04 12.55
C VAL A 232 13.72 -3.57 11.24
N PHE A 233 14.22 -4.71 10.82
CA PHE A 233 13.75 -5.49 9.68
C PHE A 233 13.02 -6.72 10.21
N CYS A 234 11.72 -6.81 9.97
CA CYS A 234 10.87 -7.92 10.41
C CYS A 234 10.22 -8.52 9.16
N GLY A 235 10.71 -9.66 8.69
CA GLY A 235 10.23 -10.33 7.48
C GLY A 235 10.51 -9.59 6.17
N ALA A 236 11.28 -8.50 6.20
CA ALA A 236 11.68 -7.77 5.01
C ALA A 236 12.93 -8.38 4.38
N ASP A 237 12.92 -8.55 3.06
CA ASP A 237 14.10 -8.96 2.29
C ASP A 237 14.89 -7.74 1.84
N VAL A 238 16.22 -7.76 2.04
CA VAL A 238 17.13 -6.68 1.67
C VAL A 238 18.13 -7.20 0.64
N MET A 239 18.12 -6.61 -0.56
CA MET A 239 18.86 -7.13 -1.71
C MET A 239 19.93 -6.16 -2.18
N PHE A 240 21.19 -6.57 -2.17
CA PHE A 240 22.35 -5.81 -2.66
C PHE A 240 22.99 -6.45 -3.89
N SER A 241 22.24 -7.29 -4.61
CA SER A 241 22.80 -8.11 -5.68
C SER A 241 23.44 -7.23 -6.77
N GLY A 242 24.73 -7.44 -7.05
CA GLY A 242 25.52 -6.64 -7.98
C GLY A 242 25.82 -5.20 -7.54
N ALA A 243 25.50 -4.83 -6.29
CA ALA A 243 25.81 -3.51 -5.75
C ALA A 243 27.33 -3.29 -5.64
N ARG A 244 27.74 -2.02 -5.66
CA ARG A 244 29.14 -1.61 -5.62
C ARG A 244 29.38 -0.61 -4.50
N PHE A 245 30.33 -0.88 -3.61
CA PHE A 245 30.77 0.03 -2.58
C PHE A 245 32.12 0.61 -2.98
N CYS A 246 32.14 1.91 -3.23
CA CYS A 246 33.29 2.69 -3.71
C CYS A 246 33.69 3.77 -2.69
N GLY A 247 33.58 3.47 -1.38
CA GLY A 247 33.81 4.40 -0.28
C GLY A 247 32.63 4.51 0.69
N GLY A 248 31.46 4.07 0.24
CA GLY A 248 30.20 4.28 0.93
C GLY A 248 30.07 3.33 2.10
N ILE A 249 29.32 3.77 3.11
CA ILE A 249 29.13 3.01 4.34
C ILE A 249 27.66 2.71 4.50
N ILE A 250 27.32 1.43 4.69
CA ILE A 250 26.04 1.05 5.29
C ILE A 250 26.31 0.82 6.76
N ASN A 251 25.65 1.61 7.62
CA ASN A 251 25.78 1.50 9.06
C ASN A 251 24.50 0.95 9.66
N ALA A 252 24.45 -0.37 9.85
CA ALA A 252 23.36 -1.08 10.52
C ALA A 252 23.77 -1.52 11.94
N THR A 253 24.62 -0.74 12.61
CA THR A 253 24.98 -0.99 14.00
C THR A 253 23.74 -1.01 14.89
N ASP A 254 23.67 -1.99 15.80
CA ASP A 254 22.52 -2.23 16.69
C ASP A 254 21.17 -2.50 15.98
N ALA A 255 21.18 -2.74 14.66
CA ALA A 255 19.97 -3.07 13.93
C ALA A 255 19.47 -4.49 14.27
N THR A 256 18.17 -4.72 14.14
CA THR A 256 17.55 -6.04 14.35
C THR A 256 16.97 -6.57 13.05
N PHE A 257 17.39 -7.76 12.64
CA PHE A 257 16.88 -8.50 11.49
C PHE A 257 16.15 -9.76 11.98
N SER A 258 14.87 -9.89 11.65
CA SER A 258 14.01 -10.98 12.10
C SER A 258 13.35 -11.65 10.89
N ALA A 259 13.53 -12.96 10.70
CA ALA A 259 12.80 -13.77 9.69
C ALA A 259 12.82 -13.25 8.23
N GLY A 260 13.85 -12.50 7.82
CA GLY A 260 14.06 -12.01 6.45
C GLY A 260 15.48 -12.34 5.94
N ASN A 261 15.71 -12.14 4.64
CA ASN A 261 17.01 -12.40 4.02
C ASN A 261 17.75 -11.09 3.70
N VAL A 262 19.06 -11.08 3.90
CA VAL A 262 19.95 -10.00 3.46
C VAL A 262 20.96 -10.61 2.48
N GLU A 263 20.86 -10.26 1.20
CA GLU A 263 21.63 -10.89 0.12
C GLU A 263 22.62 -9.91 -0.53
N PHE A 264 23.88 -10.34 -0.65
CA PHE A 264 24.98 -9.60 -1.28
C PHE A 264 25.55 -10.32 -2.53
N LEU A 265 24.68 -10.97 -3.30
CA LEU A 265 25.05 -11.76 -4.46
C LEU A 265 25.81 -10.94 -5.50
N TYR A 266 27.03 -11.35 -5.87
CA TYR A 266 27.91 -10.61 -6.80
C TYR A 266 28.23 -9.16 -6.37
N THR A 267 28.02 -8.79 -5.11
CA THR A 267 28.37 -7.46 -4.60
C THR A 267 29.88 -7.25 -4.64
N GLN A 268 30.31 -6.01 -4.92
CA GLN A 268 31.71 -5.62 -4.88
C GLN A 268 31.93 -4.58 -3.77
N VAL A 269 32.78 -4.92 -2.80
CA VAL A 269 33.24 -3.97 -1.76
C VAL A 269 34.66 -3.54 -2.09
N ILE A 270 34.78 -2.46 -2.87
CA ILE A 270 36.06 -1.92 -3.33
C ILE A 270 36.73 -1.15 -2.20
N SER A 271 35.97 -0.26 -1.58
CA SER A 271 36.31 0.55 -0.40
C SER A 271 35.02 0.90 0.36
N GLY A 272 35.14 1.44 1.57
CA GLY A 272 33.99 1.69 2.45
C GLY A 272 33.73 0.51 3.40
N ALA A 273 32.53 0.44 3.97
CA ALA A 273 32.20 -0.55 4.99
C ALA A 273 30.73 -0.95 5.02
N ILE A 274 30.47 -2.20 5.39
CA ILE A 274 29.14 -2.70 5.74
C ILE A 274 29.19 -3.09 7.21
N LYS A 275 28.53 -2.31 8.07
CA LYS A 275 28.62 -2.46 9.53
C LYS A 275 27.35 -3.08 10.08
N PHE A 276 27.52 -4.20 10.75
CA PHE A 276 26.54 -4.94 11.54
C PHE A 276 27.02 -5.11 12.99
N ASP A 277 27.94 -4.24 13.46
CA ASP A 277 28.40 -4.24 14.86
C ASP A 277 27.19 -4.18 15.81
N GLY A 278 27.12 -5.09 16.79
CA GLY A 278 26.02 -5.16 17.77
C GLY A 278 24.67 -5.60 17.19
N ALA A 279 24.58 -5.85 15.88
CA ALA A 279 23.33 -6.21 15.23
C ALA A 279 22.80 -7.58 15.69
N ARG A 280 21.48 -7.73 15.66
CA ARG A 280 20.77 -8.94 16.09
C ARG A 280 20.13 -9.62 14.88
N PHE A 281 20.45 -10.89 14.65
CA PHE A 281 19.89 -11.71 13.57
C PHE A 281 19.06 -12.84 14.16
N ILE A 282 17.73 -12.73 14.13
CA ILE A 282 16.79 -13.66 14.76
C ILE A 282 16.03 -14.43 13.67
N GLY A 283 16.47 -15.64 13.34
CA GLY A 283 15.91 -16.41 12.23
C GLY A 283 16.17 -15.79 10.85
N ALA A 284 17.02 -14.76 10.77
CA ALA A 284 17.38 -14.09 9.53
C ALA A 284 18.60 -14.76 8.89
N ALA A 285 18.67 -14.72 7.56
CA ALA A 285 19.81 -15.22 6.79
C ALA A 285 20.55 -14.07 6.12
N VAL A 286 21.87 -13.99 6.32
CA VAL A 286 22.74 -13.01 5.65
C VAL A 286 23.70 -13.78 4.75
N GLN A 287 23.68 -13.49 3.45
CA GLN A 287 24.38 -14.30 2.45
C GLN A 287 25.25 -13.41 1.55
N PHE A 288 26.52 -13.81 1.38
CA PHE A 288 27.51 -13.13 0.54
C PHE A 288 27.98 -13.99 -0.66
N PRO A 289 27.09 -14.66 -1.41
CA PRO A 289 27.53 -15.56 -2.47
C PRO A 289 28.24 -14.78 -3.59
N PHE A 290 29.45 -15.21 -3.93
CA PHE A 290 30.26 -14.59 -4.99
C PHE A 290 30.57 -13.10 -4.77
N THR A 291 30.48 -12.61 -3.53
CA THR A 291 30.88 -11.24 -3.18
C THR A 291 32.40 -11.09 -3.31
N GLN A 292 32.85 -9.92 -3.77
CA GLN A 292 34.26 -9.57 -3.88
C GLN A 292 34.63 -8.50 -2.84
N LEU A 293 35.50 -8.84 -1.89
CA LEU A 293 36.03 -7.92 -0.88
C LEU A 293 37.43 -7.47 -1.29
N LEU A 294 37.52 -6.35 -2.03
CA LEU A 294 38.76 -5.87 -2.65
C LEU A 294 39.56 -4.91 -1.75
N GLY A 295 38.93 -4.35 -0.70
CA GLY A 295 39.60 -3.45 0.24
C GLY A 295 38.73 -2.97 1.40
N GLY A 296 37.41 -2.87 1.22
CA GLY A 296 36.49 -2.45 2.27
C GLY A 296 36.26 -3.51 3.36
N GLU A 297 35.49 -3.13 4.36
CA GLU A 297 35.27 -3.89 5.60
C GLU A 297 33.84 -4.40 5.71
N VAL A 298 33.66 -5.60 6.25
CA VAL A 298 32.36 -6.09 6.71
C VAL A 298 32.47 -6.44 8.19
N ASP A 299 31.79 -5.69 9.04
CA ASP A 299 31.96 -5.76 10.48
C ASP A 299 30.73 -6.41 11.13
N PHE A 300 30.91 -7.59 11.74
CA PHE A 300 29.92 -8.31 12.55
C PHE A 300 30.34 -8.38 14.03
N SER A 301 31.27 -7.52 14.47
CA SER A 301 31.72 -7.52 15.86
C SER A 301 30.54 -7.32 16.82
N GLN A 302 30.57 -7.97 17.99
CA GLN A 302 29.49 -7.94 18.99
C GLN A 302 28.09 -8.35 18.51
N SER A 303 27.95 -8.90 17.30
CA SER A 303 26.65 -9.30 16.77
C SER A 303 26.10 -10.55 17.45
N HIS A 304 24.78 -10.69 17.43
CA HIS A 304 24.06 -11.79 18.05
C HIS A 304 23.21 -12.52 17.02
N ILE A 305 23.55 -13.77 16.71
CA ILE A 305 22.83 -14.61 15.75
C ILE A 305 22.04 -15.66 16.54
N THR A 306 20.72 -15.66 16.39
CA THR A 306 19.80 -16.59 17.06
C THR A 306 18.94 -17.30 16.02
N ALA A 307 19.11 -18.62 15.86
CA ALA A 307 18.38 -19.41 14.85
C ALA A 307 18.48 -18.90 13.40
N GLY A 308 19.45 -18.03 13.10
CA GLY A 308 19.72 -17.47 11.78
C GLY A 308 21.00 -18.03 11.15
N SER A 309 21.38 -17.50 9.99
CA SER A 309 22.63 -17.87 9.33
C SER A 309 23.39 -16.70 8.76
N ILE A 310 24.71 -16.81 8.73
CA ILE A 310 25.60 -15.90 8.01
C ILE A 310 26.51 -16.74 7.12
N ASP A 311 26.46 -16.52 5.81
CA ASP A 311 27.15 -17.35 4.83
C ASP A 311 28.10 -16.53 3.94
N PHE A 312 29.38 -16.84 4.03
CA PHE A 312 30.47 -16.29 3.21
C PHE A 312 30.99 -17.30 2.17
N ALA A 313 30.22 -18.33 1.83
CA ALA A 313 30.59 -19.27 0.79
C ALA A 313 30.87 -18.55 -0.55
N ALA A 314 31.99 -18.92 -1.18
CA ALA A 314 32.43 -18.38 -2.46
C ALA A 314 32.74 -16.86 -2.48
N VAL A 315 33.02 -16.26 -1.32
CA VAL A 315 33.53 -14.89 -1.25
C VAL A 315 35.00 -14.84 -1.68
N ASP A 316 35.34 -13.88 -2.56
CA ASP A 316 36.70 -13.61 -3.02
C ASP A 316 37.32 -12.46 -2.20
N PHE A 317 38.31 -12.78 -1.37
CA PHE A 317 39.02 -11.83 -0.52
C PHE A 317 40.31 -11.35 -1.22
N ARG A 318 40.35 -10.08 -1.64
CA ARG A 318 41.51 -9.46 -2.30
C ARG A 318 41.98 -8.16 -1.62
N GLY A 319 41.81 -8.07 -0.31
CA GLY A 319 42.27 -6.94 0.50
C GLY A 319 41.25 -6.43 1.51
N GLY A 320 39.98 -6.81 1.38
CA GLY A 320 38.96 -6.51 2.36
C GLY A 320 39.04 -7.40 3.60
N THR A 321 38.37 -6.97 4.67
CA THR A 321 38.35 -7.66 5.96
C THR A 321 36.92 -8.00 6.38
N VAL A 322 36.80 -9.06 7.18
CA VAL A 322 35.56 -9.40 7.86
C VAL A 322 35.88 -9.61 9.33
N ASP A 323 35.20 -8.87 10.21
CA ASP A 323 35.37 -8.96 11.66
C ASP A 323 34.18 -9.66 12.31
N PHE A 324 34.46 -10.62 13.21
CA PHE A 324 33.48 -11.33 14.04
C PHE A 324 33.83 -11.26 15.53
N SER A 325 34.71 -10.34 15.92
CA SER A 325 35.18 -10.18 17.29
C SER A 325 34.00 -10.04 18.26
N PHE A 326 33.93 -10.90 19.27
CA PHE A 326 32.85 -10.93 20.26
C PHE A 326 31.45 -11.24 19.70
N ALA A 327 31.31 -11.71 18.46
CA ALA A 327 30.04 -12.20 17.95
C ALA A 327 29.60 -13.49 18.67
N SER A 328 28.30 -13.72 18.76
CA SER A 328 27.72 -14.91 19.41
C SER A 328 26.67 -15.57 18.52
N ILE A 329 26.64 -16.90 18.56
CA ILE A 329 25.72 -17.73 17.77
C ILE A 329 24.99 -18.68 18.72
N ASP A 330 23.67 -18.59 18.75
CA ASP A 330 22.77 -19.48 19.49
C ASP A 330 21.77 -20.14 18.52
N GLY A 331 21.90 -21.44 18.30
CA GLY A 331 21.02 -22.19 17.39
C GLY A 331 21.11 -21.82 15.90
N GLY A 332 22.11 -21.03 15.49
CA GLY A 332 22.36 -20.61 14.11
C GLY A 332 23.64 -21.21 13.49
N VAL A 333 23.97 -20.81 12.26
CA VAL A 333 25.17 -21.26 11.53
C VAL A 333 25.91 -20.07 10.91
N ALA A 334 27.22 -19.98 11.15
CA ALA A 334 28.11 -19.12 10.37
C ALA A 334 29.03 -19.98 9.50
N THR A 335 28.97 -19.80 8.18
CA THR A 335 29.79 -20.53 7.22
C THR A 335 30.86 -19.61 6.66
N LEU A 336 32.12 -19.98 6.90
CA LEU A 336 33.31 -19.30 6.38
C LEU A 336 34.11 -20.33 5.56
N VAL A 337 33.82 -20.45 4.26
CA VAL A 337 34.58 -21.34 3.37
C VAL A 337 35.33 -20.48 2.36
N SER A 338 36.54 -20.06 2.74
CA SER A 338 37.50 -19.32 1.91
C SER A 338 38.90 -19.91 2.11
N GLN A 339 39.69 -20.01 1.03
CA GLN A 339 41.02 -20.67 1.03
C GLN A 339 42.12 -19.89 1.75
N VAL A 340 41.88 -18.66 2.24
CA VAL A 340 42.88 -17.87 2.97
C VAL A 340 42.17 -17.06 4.06
N PHE A 341 42.53 -17.29 5.32
CA PHE A 341 42.16 -16.41 6.43
C PHE A 341 43.40 -16.03 7.24
N ILE A 342 43.53 -14.73 7.53
CA ILE A 342 44.26 -14.22 8.69
C ILE A 342 43.18 -13.78 9.66
N ALA A 343 42.81 -14.64 10.61
CA ALA A 343 41.96 -14.25 11.73
C ALA A 343 42.86 -13.73 12.85
N ALA A 344 42.61 -12.51 13.33
CA ALA A 344 43.03 -12.09 14.66
C ALA A 344 41.86 -12.42 15.60
N PHE A 345 42.08 -13.37 16.50
CA PHE A 345 41.17 -13.73 17.60
C PHE A 345 41.43 -12.86 18.83
#